data_AF-A0A522DMU3-F1
#
_entry.id   AF-A0A522DMU3-F1
#
_cell.length_a   1.000
_cell.length_b   1.000
_cell.length_c   1.000
_cell.angle_alpha   90.00
_cell.angle_beta   90.00
_cell.angle_gamma   90.00
#
_symmetry.space_group_name_H-M   'P 1'
#
loop_
_entity.id
_entity.type
_entity.pdbx_description
1 polymer ?
#
loop_
_entity_poly.entity_id
_entity_poly.type
_entity_poly.pdbx_seq_one_letter_code
_entity_poly.pdbx_strand_id
1 'polypeptide(L)' 'MKRCILLFPAVLYCFLCFGQIKIKTKKYPSLLWEITGNGIKKPSYLFGTMHVSSKIAFHLSDSFYVAL' A
#
# COMPACT_ATOMS: atom_id res chain seq x y z
N MET A 1 -3.41 -42.38 26.40
CA MET A 1 -2.95 -41.11 27.02
C MET A 1 -1.66 -40.52 26.41
N LYS A 2 -0.84 -41.28 25.66
CA LYS A 2 0.44 -40.78 25.08
C LYS A 2 0.27 -39.96 23.79
N ARG A 3 -0.80 -40.25 23.00
CA ARG A 3 -1.12 -39.54 21.75
C ARG A 3 -1.52 -38.08 21.98
N CYS A 4 -2.19 -37.77 23.09
CA CYS A 4 -2.59 -36.40 23.42
C CYS A 4 -1.39 -35.50 23.81
N ILE A 5 -0.34 -36.08 24.38
CA ILE A 5 0.88 -35.35 24.79
C ILE A 5 1.65 -34.85 23.56
N LEU A 6 1.64 -35.60 22.45
CA LEU A 6 2.30 -35.21 21.20
C LEU A 6 1.50 -34.18 20.37
N LEU A 7 0.19 -34.07 20.58
CA LEU A 7 -0.66 -33.09 19.89
C LEU A 7 -0.49 -31.68 20.46
N PHE A 8 -0.19 -31.56 21.75
CA PHE A 8 -0.01 -30.27 22.43
C PHE A 8 1.11 -29.39 21.85
N PRO A 9 2.35 -29.88 21.61
CA PRO A 9 3.41 -29.07 21.01
C PRO A 9 3.13 -28.71 19.54
N ALA A 10 2.40 -29.57 18.80
CA ALA A 10 2.03 -29.30 17.41
C ALA A 10 1.03 -28.13 17.28
N VAL A 11 0.07 -28.04 18.21
CA VAL A 11 -0.88 -26.92 18.29
C VAL A 11 -0.16 -25.62 18.67
N LEU A 12 0.79 -25.69 19.60
CA LEU A 12 1.59 -24.53 20.00
C LEU A 12 2.45 -23.99 18.85
N TYR A 13 3.05 -24.90 18.07
CA TYR A 13 3.85 -24.54 16.88
C TYR A 13 2.99 -23.87 15.79
N CYS A 14 1.75 -24.33 15.58
CA CYS A 14 0.81 -23.71 14.65
C CYS A 14 0.44 -22.27 15.09
N PHE A 15 0.32 -22.03 16.40
CA PHE A 15 0.00 -20.71 16.93
C PHE A 15 1.11 -19.66 16.65
N LEU A 16 2.37 -20.09 16.58
CA LEU A 16 3.51 -19.20 16.32
C LEU A 16 3.60 -18.73 14.86
N CYS A 17 2.94 -19.40 13.90
CA CYS A 17 2.95 -19.00 12.49
C CYS A 17 2.15 -17.73 12.18
N PHE A 18 1.27 -17.28 13.08
CA PHE A 18 0.40 -16.10 12.84
C PHE A 18 1.05 -14.76 13.21
N GLY A 19 2.26 -14.75 13.79
CA GLY A 19 2.92 -13.55 14.33
C GLY A 19 3.76 -12.71 13.36
N GLN A 20 3.46 -12.69 12.05
CA GLN A 20 4.27 -11.92 11.10
C GLN A 20 4.15 -10.40 11.33
N ILE A 21 5.30 -9.72 11.43
CA ILE A 21 5.38 -8.25 11.56
C ILE A 21 4.92 -7.61 10.24
N LYS A 22 3.80 -6.87 10.28
CA LYS A 22 3.34 -6.03 9.18
C LYS A 22 4.27 -4.83 9.02
N ILE A 23 5.25 -4.91 8.13
CA ILE A 23 6.08 -3.75 7.76
C ILE A 23 5.14 -2.72 7.11
N LYS A 24 4.95 -1.57 7.78
CA LYS A 24 4.28 -0.42 7.14
C LYS A 24 5.19 0.06 6.01
N THR A 25 4.83 -0.27 4.77
CA THR A 25 5.46 0.34 3.61
C THR A 25 5.30 1.86 3.76
N LYS A 26 6.37 2.63 3.58
CA LYS A 26 6.27 4.09 3.46
C LYS A 26 5.38 4.35 2.26
N LYS A 27 4.09 4.61 2.52
CA LYS A 27 3.14 5.03 1.50
C LYS A 27 3.60 6.40 1.07
N TYR A 28 4.27 6.48 -0.09
CA TYR A 28 4.57 7.76 -0.71
C TYR A 28 3.24 8.52 -0.84
N PRO A 29 3.21 9.82 -0.49
CA PRO A 29 1.98 10.60 -0.58
C PRO A 29 1.45 10.49 -2.01
N SER A 30 0.19 10.09 -2.14
CA SER A 30 -0.47 10.07 -3.45
C SER A 30 -0.50 11.51 -3.98
N LEU A 31 -0.14 11.67 -5.25
CA LEU A 31 -0.23 12.98 -5.93
C LEU A 31 -1.69 13.41 -6.11
N LEU A 32 -2.58 12.43 -6.17
CA LEU A 32 -4.00 12.62 -6.35
C LEU A 32 -4.70 12.73 -5.01
N TRP A 33 -5.45 13.82 -4.85
CA TRP A 33 -6.34 14.07 -3.75
C TRP A 33 -7.77 13.86 -4.20
N GLU A 34 -8.47 12.90 -3.61
CA GLU A 34 -9.88 12.66 -3.92
C GLU A 34 -10.75 13.78 -3.36
N ILE A 35 -11.64 14.31 -4.21
CA ILE A 35 -12.63 15.32 -3.88
C ILE A 35 -14.01 14.71 -4.12
N THR A 36 -14.82 14.71 -3.07
CA THR A 36 -16.24 14.32 -3.09
C THR A 36 -17.07 15.43 -2.44
N GLY A 37 -18.34 15.55 -2.84
CA GLY A 37 -19.19 16.63 -2.34
C GLY A 37 -20.54 16.70 -3.03
N ASN A 38 -21.39 17.60 -2.54
CA ASN A 38 -22.74 17.75 -3.03
C ASN A 38 -22.77 18.18 -4.51
N GLY A 39 -23.47 17.43 -5.36
CA GLY A 39 -23.54 17.66 -6.81
C GLY A 39 -22.48 16.95 -7.67
N ILE A 40 -21.50 16.29 -7.06
CA ILE A 40 -20.48 15.51 -7.76
C ILE A 40 -20.97 14.06 -7.93
N LYS A 41 -21.32 13.65 -9.17
CA LYS A 41 -21.86 12.31 -9.46
C LYS A 41 -20.82 11.18 -9.39
N LYS A 42 -19.54 11.50 -9.48
CA LYS A 42 -18.41 10.55 -9.46
C LYS A 42 -17.21 11.20 -8.77
N PRO A 43 -16.39 10.47 -7.99
CA PRO A 43 -15.23 11.05 -7.32
C PRO A 43 -14.31 11.73 -8.33
N SER A 44 -13.86 12.92 -7.98
CA SER A 44 -12.89 13.70 -8.77
C SER A 44 -11.55 13.69 -8.04
N TYR A 45 -10.45 13.87 -8.77
CA TYR A 45 -9.12 13.88 -8.17
C TYR A 45 -8.38 15.16 -8.55
N LEU A 46 -7.79 15.82 -7.55
CA LEU A 46 -6.91 16.97 -7.74
C LEU A 46 -5.46 16.50 -7.79
N PHE A 47 -4.76 16.90 -8.85
CA PHE A 47 -3.32 16.66 -8.98
C PHE A 47 -2.55 17.71 -8.17
N GLY A 48 -1.78 17.24 -7.19
CA GLY A 48 -0.92 18.07 -6.35
C GLY A 48 0.42 18.43 -7.01
N THR A 49 1.29 19.07 -6.23
CA THR A 49 2.65 19.38 -6.68
C THR A 49 3.59 18.19 -6.42
N MET A 50 4.49 17.93 -7.38
CA MET A 50 5.53 16.91 -7.26
C MET A 50 6.90 17.57 -7.21
N HIS A 51 7.68 17.33 -6.16
CA HIS A 51 9.08 17.71 -6.13
C HIS A 51 9.93 16.56 -6.67
N VAL A 52 10.61 16.78 -7.80
CA VAL A 52 11.39 15.77 -8.51
C VAL A 52 12.81 16.28 -8.71
N SER A 53 13.80 15.38 -8.62
CA SER A 53 15.17 15.72 -9.00
C SER A 53 15.29 15.85 -10.52
N SER A 54 16.25 16.65 -10.99
CA SER A 54 16.51 16.82 -12.43
C SER A 54 16.71 15.47 -13.14
N LYS A 55 17.42 14.54 -12.49
CA LYS A 55 17.67 13.18 -13.03
C LYS A 55 16.38 12.40 -13.29
N ILE A 56 15.40 12.48 -12.38
CA ILE A 56 14.15 11.74 -12.54
C ILE A 56 13.25 12.47 -13.54
N ALA A 57 13.22 13.81 -13.52
CA ALA A 57 12.38 14.62 -14.40
C ALA A 57 12.56 14.31 -15.90
N PHE A 58 13.76 13.92 -16.34
CA PHE A 58 14.04 13.55 -17.74
C PHE A 58 13.85 12.06 -18.05
N HIS A 59 13.53 11.24 -17.05
CA HIS A 59 13.33 9.80 -17.18
C HIS A 59 11.85 9.41 -16.96
N LEU A 60 10.92 10.37 -16.95
CA LEU A 60 9.49 10.06 -16.97
C LEU A 60 9.10 9.52 -18.35
N SER A 61 8.16 8.57 -18.36
CA SER A 61 7.67 7.97 -19.60
C SER A 61 6.84 8.97 -20.41
N ASP A 62 6.83 8.82 -21.75
CA ASP A 62 6.02 9.66 -22.64
C ASP A 62 4.55 9.73 -22.24
N SER A 63 4.01 8.61 -21.76
CA SER A 63 2.64 8.52 -21.24
C SER A 63 2.34 9.51 -20.12
N PHE A 64 3.34 9.88 -19.32
CA PHE A 64 3.19 10.88 -18.27
C PHE A 64 2.96 12.27 -18.86
N TYR A 65 3.72 12.66 -19.89
CA TYR A 65 3.59 13.96 -20.54
C TYR A 65 2.31 14.09 -21.34
N VAL A 66 1.79 12.98 -21.89
CA VAL A 66 0.51 12.97 -22.60
C VAL A 66 -0.68 13.11 -21.64
N ALA A 67 -0.53 12.68 -20.39
CA ALA A 67 -1.59 12.69 -19.39
C ALA A 67 -1.71 14.00 -18.58
N LEU A 68 -0.74 14.92 -18.75
CA LEU A 68 -0.67 16.22 -18.06
C LEU A 68 -1.33 17.30 -18.92
#